data_AF-A0A3D0PD23-F1
#
_entry.id   AF-A0A3D0PD23-F1
#
_cell.length_a   1.000
_cell.length_b   1.000
_cell.length_c   1.000
_cell.angle_alpha   90.00
_cell.angle_beta   90.00
_cell.angle_gamma   90.00
#
_symmetry.space_group_name_H-M   'P 1'
#
loop_
_entity.id
_entity.type
_entity.pdbx_description
1 polymer ?
#
loop_
_entity_poly.entity_id
_entity_poly.type
_entity_poly.pdbx_seq_one_letter_code
_entity_poly.pdbx_strand_id
1 'polypeptide(L)' 'MLFDKDGTLCRSDGFLSALAQARALCCAELSGDPGITEPLLLAYGLRNGQLDPSGSTAVASRHDNLISTAT' A
#
# COMPACT_ATOMS: atom_id res chain seq x y z
N MET A 1 -2.02 -13.58 -0.95
CA MET A 1 -3.43 -14.01 -0.77
C MET A 1 -4.24 -13.38 -1.89
N LEU A 2 -5.25 -14.09 -2.40
CA LEU A 2 -5.84 -13.84 -3.71
C LEU A 2 -7.36 -13.68 -3.52
N PHE A 3 -7.86 -12.45 -3.63
CA PHE A 3 -9.29 -12.17 -3.52
C PHE A 3 -9.72 -11.14 -4.55
N ASP A 4 -10.68 -11.54 -5.37
CA ASP A 4 -11.54 -10.68 -6.16
C ASP A 4 -12.99 -11.06 -5.89
N LYS A 5 -13.88 -10.07 -5.95
CA LYS A 5 -15.30 -10.13 -5.54
C LYS A 5 -16.15 -11.03 -6.45
N ASP A 6 -15.68 -11.35 -7.65
CA ASP A 6 -16.46 -12.06 -8.68
C ASP A 6 -15.83 -13.42 -9.10
N GLY A 7 -14.79 -13.89 -8.39
CA GLY A 7 -14.16 -15.19 -8.66
C GLY A 7 -13.00 -15.16 -9.67
N THR A 8 -12.54 -13.98 -10.09
CA THR A 8 -11.33 -13.88 -10.93
C THR A 8 -10.09 -14.01 -10.04
N LEU A 9 -9.31 -15.07 -10.22
CA LEU A 9 -8.02 -15.21 -9.54
C LEU A 9 -6.99 -14.23 -10.14
N CYS A 10 -7.07 -12.94 -9.80
CA CYS A 10 -6.03 -11.96 -10.12
C CYS A 10 -4.90 -11.97 -9.09
N ARG A 11 -3.68 -12.29 -9.55
CA ARG A 11 -2.44 -12.10 -8.80
C ARG A 11 -2.14 -10.60 -8.65
N SER A 12 -2.83 -9.97 -7.70
CA SER A 12 -2.73 -8.53 -7.44
C SER A 12 -1.59 -8.16 -6.50
N ASP A 13 -0.87 -9.14 -5.94
CA ASP A 13 0.24 -8.95 -4.99
C ASP A 13 1.34 -8.03 -5.53
N GLY A 14 1.77 -8.27 -6.77
CA GLY A 14 2.79 -7.44 -7.42
C GLY A 14 2.29 -6.03 -7.71
N PHE A 15 1.06 -5.91 -8.22
CA PHE A 15 0.45 -4.61 -8.51
C PHE A 15 0.26 -3.76 -7.25
N LEU A 16 -0.28 -4.36 -6.19
CA LEU A 16 -0.56 -3.68 -4.92
C LEU A 16 0.74 -3.27 -4.20
N SER A 17 1.78 -4.10 -4.27
CA SER A 17 3.10 -3.75 -3.74
C SER A 17 3.71 -2.56 -4.50
N ALA A 18 3.64 -2.57 -5.84
CA ALA A 18 4.12 -1.47 -6.66
C ALA A 18 3.33 -0.17 -6.41
N LEU A 19 2.01 -0.28 -6.23
CA LEU A 19 1.13 0.85 -5.92
C LEU A 19 1.48 1.51 -4.58
N ALA A 20 1.72 0.71 -3.53
CA ALA A 20 2.11 1.24 -2.23
C ALA A 20 3.48 1.93 -2.27
N GLN A 21 4.45 1.35 -2.98
CA GLN A 21 5.77 1.95 -3.19
C GLN A 21 5.66 3.29 -3.94
N ALA A 22 4.91 3.32 -5.03
CA ALA A 22 4.71 4.55 -5.81
C ALA A 22 4.05 5.66 -4.98
N ARG A 23 3.07 5.32 -4.12
CA ARG A 23 2.43 6.30 -3.22
C ARG A 23 3.41 6.84 -2.17
N ALA A 24 4.18 5.97 -1.53
CA ALA A 24 5.14 6.38 -0.52
C ALA A 24 6.23 7.30 -1.10
N LEU A 25 6.75 6.96 -2.28
CA LEU A 25 7.71 7.80 -3.03
C LEU A 25 7.10 9.15 -3.40
N CYS A 26 5.88 9.18 -3.94
CA CYS A 26 5.20 10.42 -4.28
C CYS A 26 5.01 11.33 -3.06
N CYS A 27 4.63 10.77 -1.91
CA CYS A 27 4.52 11.54 -0.66
C CYS A 27 5.88 12.09 -0.21
N ALA A 28 6.94 11.29 -0.27
CA ALA A 28 8.29 11.73 0.07
C ALA A 28 8.77 12.87 -0.84
N GLU A 29 8.50 12.78 -2.15
CA GLU A 29 8.80 13.85 -3.10
C GLU A 29 8.00 15.13 -2.82
N LEU A 30 6.70 15.01 -2.54
CA LEU A 30 5.83 16.17 -2.26
C LEU A 30 6.16 16.86 -0.92
N SER A 31 6.59 16.09 0.07
CA SER A 31 6.97 16.63 1.39
C SER A 31 8.41 17.14 1.43
N GLY A 32 9.28 16.65 0.53
CA GLY A 32 10.72 16.89 0.58
C GLY A 32 11.45 16.10 1.67
N ASP A 33 10.79 15.16 2.34
CA ASP A 33 11.37 14.32 3.39
C ASP A 33 11.40 12.84 2.96
N PRO A 34 12.56 12.28 2.60
CA PRO A 34 12.70 10.86 2.28
C PRO A 34 12.34 9.93 3.45
N GLY A 35 12.48 10.42 4.69
CA GLY A 35 12.29 9.66 5.93
C GLY A 35 10.87 9.15 6.14
N ILE A 36 9.87 9.74 5.48
CA ILE A 36 8.46 9.30 5.61
C ILE A 36 8.14 8.05 4.79
N THR A 37 9.03 7.63 3.88
CA THR A 37 8.79 6.50 2.98
C THR A 37 8.52 5.21 3.75
N GLU A 38 9.41 4.86 4.70
CA GLU A 38 9.30 3.61 5.47
C GLU A 38 8.06 3.59 6.39
N PRO A 39 7.76 4.66 7.16
CA PRO A 39 6.50 4.77 7.91
C PRO A 39 5.25 4.58 7.04
N LEU A 40 5.23 5.18 5.84
CA LEU A 40 4.09 5.06 4.92
C LEU A 40 3.96 3.64 4.37
N LEU A 41 5.07 2.98 4.01
CA LEU A 41 5.06 1.58 3.59
C LEU A 41 4.48 0.67 4.68
N LEU A 42 4.88 0.88 5.94
CA LEU A 42 4.32 0.14 7.09
C LEU A 42 2.82 0.41 7.26
N ALA A 43 2.40 1.67 7.14
CA ALA A 43 0.98 2.06 7.23
C ALA A 43 0.13 1.44 6.10
N TYR A 44 0.71 1.31 4.90
CA TYR A 44 0.13 0.61 3.75
C TYR A 44 0.10 -0.91 3.88
N GLY A 45 0.71 -1.47 4.93
CA GLY A 45 0.79 -2.91 5.14
C GLY A 45 1.90 -3.59 4.35
N LEU A 46 2.91 -2.86 3.88
CA LEU A 46 4.14 -3.46 3.33
C LEU A 46 5.14 -3.67 4.47
N ARG A 47 5.62 -4.90 4.61
CA ARG A 47 6.64 -5.28 5.60
C ARG A 47 7.70 -6.14 4.92
N ASN A 48 8.97 -5.77 5.09
CA ASN A 48 10.11 -6.49 4.49
C ASN A 48 9.96 -6.72 2.97
N GLY A 49 9.40 -5.75 2.25
CA GLY A 49 9.15 -5.84 0.81
C GLY A 49 8.00 -6.78 0.40
N GLN A 50 7.24 -7.31 1.36
CA GLN A 50 6.06 -8.12 1.10
C GLN A 50 4.79 -7.41 1.56
N LEU A 51 3.74 -7.52 0.75
CA LEU A 51 2.41 -7.06 1.09
C LEU A 51 1.81 -8.01 2.13
N ASP A 52 1.40 -7.47 3.28
CA ASP A 52 0.56 -8.17 4.23
C ASP A 52 -0.82 -8.41 3.59
N PRO A 53 -1.26 -9.67 3.42
CA PRO A 53 -2.59 -9.99 2.92
C PRO A 53 -3.76 -9.33 3.64
N SER A 54 -3.57 -8.97 4.91
CA SER A 54 -4.58 -8.30 5.74
C SER A 54 -4.30 -6.80 5.89
N GLY A 55 -3.26 -6.29 5.23
CA GLY A 55 -2.85 -4.88 5.27
C GLY A 55 -3.77 -3.96 4.48
N SER A 56 -3.74 -2.66 4.78
CA SER A 56 -4.66 -1.66 4.22
C SER A 56 -4.66 -1.59 2.69
N THR A 57 -3.50 -1.76 2.05
CA THR A 57 -3.42 -1.82 0.57
C THR A 57 -4.09 -3.07 0.00
N ALA A 58 -4.13 -4.17 0.75
CA ALA A 58 -4.72 -5.44 0.30
C ALA A 58 -6.23 -5.52 0.53
N VAL A 59 -6.76 -4.93 1.60
CA VAL A 59 -8.16 -5.12 2.01
C VAL A 59 -8.98 -3.84 2.16
N ALA A 60 -8.34 -2.68 2.33
CA ALA A 60 -9.05 -1.45 2.67
C ALA A 60 -9.48 -0.67 1.42
N SER A 61 -10.52 0.14 1.57
CA SER A 61 -11.00 0.98 0.47
C SER A 61 -9.96 2.06 0.11
N ARG A 62 -10.15 2.73 -1.03
CA ARG A 62 -9.35 3.92 -1.37
C ARG A 62 -9.42 4.99 -0.26
N HIS A 63 -10.57 5.16 0.37
CA HIS A 63 -10.76 6.18 1.41
C HIS A 63 -9.94 5.85 2.67
N ASP A 64 -9.98 4.59 3.11
CA ASP A 64 -9.21 4.14 4.28
C ASP A 64 -7.70 4.26 4.06
N ASN A 65 -7.25 3.97 2.83
CA ASN A 65 -5.85 4.15 2.45
C ASN A 65 -5.42 5.63 2.48
N LEU A 66 -6.31 6.57 2.13
CA LEU A 66 -6.01 8.02 2.23
C LEU A 66 -5.87 8.47 3.69
N ILE A 67 -6.70 7.93 4.60
CA ILE A 67 -6.56 8.20 6.03
C ILE A 67 -5.22 7.66 6.53
N SER A 68 -4.83 6.46 6.10
CA SER A 68 -3.53 5.87 6.44
C SER A 68 -2.34 6.72 5.98
N THR A 69 -2.47 7.45 4.87
CA THR A 69 -1.44 8.38 4.36
C THR A 69 -1.33 9.67 5.17
N ALA A 70 -2.38 10.07 5.90
CA ALA A 70 -2.43 11.32 6.67
C ALA A 70 -1.82 11.20 8.08
N THR A 71 -1.23 10.04 8.41
CA THR A 71 -0.55 9.73 9.68
C THR A 71 0.87 10.27 9.69
#